data_AF-A0A8U0URI3-F1
#
_entry.id   AF-A0A8U0URI3-F1
#
_cell.length_a   1.000
_cell.length_b   1.000
_cell.length_c   1.000
_cell.angle_alpha   90.00
_cell.angle_beta   90.00
_cell.angle_gamma   90.00
#
_symmetry.space_group_name_H-M   'P 1'
#
loop_
_entity.id
_entity.type
_entity.pdbx_description
1 polymer ?
#
loop_
_entity_poly.entity_id
_entity_poly.type
_entity_poly.pdbx_seq_one_letter_code
_entity_poly.pdbx_strand_id
1 'polypeptide(L)'
;MEESFLESFGRLSLQQQQQKPRPPAPPPPRGTPPRRPSFRKHLYLLRGLPGSGKTTLARQLQHDFPRALIFSTDDYFFREDGAYEFNPDFLEEAHEWNQKRARKAMRNGISPIIIDNTNLHAWEMKPYAVMVFQTEQKNLFRLEMDMVVFRPEMKKHSWSPQRKNTPNEGAV
;
A
#
# COMPACT_ATOMS: atom_id res chain seq x y z
N MET A 1 38.64 32.02 -76.19
CA MET A 1 37.51 31.39 -75.47
C MET A 1 37.50 31.97 -74.08
N GLU A 2 37.07 33.23 -73.95
CA GLU A 2 37.11 34.00 -72.70
C GLU A 2 35.88 34.91 -72.64
N GLU A 3 34.71 34.31 -72.48
CA GLU A 3 33.48 35.00 -72.08
C GLU A 3 32.73 34.13 -71.07
N SER A 4 33.27 33.99 -69.85
CA SER A 4 32.53 33.34 -68.75
C SER A 4 32.99 33.79 -67.35
N PHE A 5 33.48 35.02 -67.20
CA PHE A 5 34.02 35.49 -65.91
C PHE A 5 33.40 36.78 -65.35
N LEU A 6 32.27 37.24 -65.89
CA LEU A 6 31.69 38.54 -65.50
C LEU A 6 30.17 38.56 -65.25
N GLU A 7 29.47 37.42 -65.18
CA GLU A 7 28.00 37.45 -65.11
C GLU A 7 27.33 36.51 -64.10
N SER A 8 27.98 36.19 -62.98
CA SER A 8 27.26 35.60 -61.85
C SER A 8 27.84 36.04 -60.52
N PHE A 9 26.94 36.43 -59.62
CA PHE A 9 27.17 36.84 -58.23
C PHE A 9 27.50 38.31 -57.98
N GLY A 10 26.88 39.21 -58.75
CA GLY A 10 26.40 40.46 -58.17
C GLY A 10 25.29 40.16 -57.15
N ARG A 11 25.44 40.69 -55.92
CA ARG A 11 24.55 40.62 -54.73
C ARG A 11 24.90 39.59 -53.67
N LEU A 12 25.94 39.90 -52.89
CA LEU A 12 25.96 39.53 -51.47
C LEU A 12 26.10 40.82 -50.65
N SER A 13 24.96 41.46 -50.37
CA SER A 13 24.88 42.44 -49.30
C SER A 13 25.08 41.70 -47.98
N LEU A 14 26.24 41.85 -47.37
CA LEU A 14 26.48 41.51 -45.96
C LEU A 14 25.63 42.45 -45.10
N GLN A 15 24.36 42.11 -44.93
CA GLN A 15 23.52 42.70 -43.90
C GLN A 15 24.05 42.16 -42.57
N GLN A 16 24.79 43.00 -41.85
CA GLN A 16 25.22 42.75 -40.49
C GLN A 16 23.97 42.64 -39.62
N GLN A 17 23.42 41.42 -39.51
CA GLN A 17 22.26 41.13 -38.69
C GLN A 17 22.70 41.21 -37.23
N GLN A 18 22.39 42.35 -36.61
CA GLN A 18 22.59 42.60 -35.19
C GLN A 18 21.87 41.49 -34.40
N GLN A 19 22.63 40.51 -33.89
CA GLN A 19 22.09 39.46 -33.03
C GLN A 19 21.64 40.12 -31.73
N LYS A 20 20.33 40.33 -31.56
CA LYS A 20 19.76 40.69 -30.26
C LYS A 20 20.09 39.56 -29.27
N PRO A 21 20.63 39.86 -28.08
CA PRO A 21 20.90 38.82 -27.09
C PRO A 21 19.60 38.11 -26.73
N ARG A 22 19.63 36.78 -26.73
CA ARG A 22 18.46 35.97 -26.34
C ARG A 22 18.17 36.22 -24.84
N PRO A 23 16.90 36.34 -24.42
CA PRO A 23 16.57 36.47 -23.02
C PRO A 23 17.04 35.22 -22.25
N PRO A 24 17.42 35.36 -20.97
CA PRO A 24 17.84 34.23 -20.15
C PRO A 24 16.71 33.21 -20.03
N ALA A 25 17.06 31.93 -20.09
CA ALA A 25 16.09 30.84 -19.92
C ALA A 25 15.37 30.97 -18.57
N PRO A 26 14.07 30.64 -18.49
CA PRO A 26 13.37 30.61 -17.21
C PRO A 26 14.04 29.62 -16.26
N PRO A 27 14.05 29.89 -14.95
CA PRO A 27 14.59 28.94 -13.98
C PRO A 27 13.84 27.60 -14.08
N PRO A 28 14.52 26.46 -13.85
CA PRO A 28 13.87 25.16 -13.87
C PRO A 28 12.68 25.16 -12.89
N PRO A 29 11.58 24.44 -13.21
CA PRO A 29 10.46 24.34 -12.29
C PRO A 29 10.98 23.84 -10.95
N ARG A 30 10.67 24.57 -9.87
CA ARG A 30 11.04 24.15 -8.50
C ARG A 30 10.58 22.71 -8.36
N GLY A 31 11.54 21.82 -8.11
CA GLY A 31 11.27 20.39 -7.95
C GLY A 31 10.10 20.20 -7.00
N THR A 32 9.20 19.30 -7.37
CA THR A 32 8.10 18.91 -6.47
C THR A 32 8.71 18.60 -5.09
N PRO A 33 8.12 19.11 -3.99
CA PRO A 33 8.68 18.85 -2.67
C PRO A 33 8.79 17.33 -2.48
N PRO A 34 9.89 16.81 -1.90
CA PRO A 34 10.05 15.39 -1.69
C PRO A 34 8.83 14.89 -0.93
N ARG A 35 8.13 13.90 -1.50
CA ARG A 35 6.97 13.27 -0.85
C ARG A 35 7.47 12.79 0.51
N ARG A 36 6.95 13.38 1.59
CA ARG A 36 7.20 12.92 2.96
C ARG A 36 7.05 11.39 2.96
N PRO A 37 7.94 10.62 3.61
CA PRO A 37 7.78 9.17 3.67
C PRO A 37 6.42 8.89 4.33
N SER A 38 5.43 8.53 3.52
CA SER A 38 4.11 8.19 4.00
C SER A 38 4.29 6.87 4.73
N PHE A 39 4.25 6.87 6.06
CA PHE A 39 4.20 5.63 6.83
C PHE A 39 2.98 4.83 6.35
N ARG A 40 3.23 3.77 5.57
CA ARG A 40 2.18 2.89 5.09
C ARG A 40 1.75 2.00 6.24
N LYS A 41 0.49 2.11 6.60
CA LYS A 41 -0.16 1.23 7.58
C LYS A 41 -0.62 -0.02 6.83
N HIS A 42 -0.70 -1.15 7.51
CA HIS A 42 -1.06 -2.43 6.88
C HIS A 42 -2.24 -3.08 7.59
N LEU A 43 -3.14 -3.64 6.80
CA LEU A 43 -4.20 -4.56 7.20
C LEU A 43 -3.95 -5.90 6.51
N TYR A 44 -3.71 -6.95 7.30
CA TYR A 44 -3.60 -8.32 6.82
C TYR A 44 -4.92 -9.05 6.98
N LEU A 45 -5.49 -9.53 5.89
CA LEU A 45 -6.62 -10.46 5.90
C LEU A 45 -6.08 -11.88 5.70
N LEU A 46 -6.10 -12.69 6.75
CA LEU A 46 -5.68 -14.09 6.65
C LEU A 46 -6.83 -14.93 6.09
N ARG A 47 -6.55 -15.85 5.19
CA ARG A 47 -7.55 -16.72 4.55
C ARG A 47 -7.00 -18.14 4.40
N GLY A 48 -7.79 -19.14 4.76
CA GLY A 48 -7.37 -20.54 4.65
C GLY A 48 -8.15 -21.47 5.58
N LEU A 49 -8.11 -22.77 5.31
CA LEU A 49 -8.83 -23.78 6.09
C LEU A 49 -8.39 -23.80 7.57
N PRO A 50 -9.26 -24.27 8.50
CA PRO A 50 -8.83 -24.59 9.86
C PRO A 50 -7.58 -25.49 9.85
N GLY A 51 -6.63 -25.23 10.75
CA GLY A 51 -5.37 -25.97 10.81
C GLY A 51 -4.29 -25.56 9.78
N SER A 52 -4.56 -24.62 8.86
CA SER A 52 -3.59 -24.20 7.84
C SER A 52 -2.42 -23.34 8.36
N GLY A 53 -2.40 -23.00 9.66
CA GLY A 53 -1.31 -22.20 10.27
C GLY A 53 -1.49 -20.68 10.26
N LYS A 54 -2.70 -20.16 9.97
CA LYS A 54 -3.00 -18.71 9.98
C LYS A 54 -2.67 -18.06 11.32
N THR A 55 -3.19 -18.62 12.42
CA THR A 55 -2.95 -18.13 13.76
C THR A 55 -1.47 -18.16 14.13
N THR A 56 -0.71 -19.15 13.65
CA THR A 56 0.75 -19.18 13.82
C THR A 56 1.40 -17.96 13.17
N LEU A 57 1.03 -17.62 11.93
CA LEU A 57 1.53 -16.42 11.26
C LEU A 57 1.05 -15.13 11.94
N ALA A 58 -0.21 -15.07 12.38
CA ALA A 58 -0.74 -13.91 13.08
C ALA A 58 0.10 -13.61 14.35
N ARG A 59 0.44 -14.64 15.10
CA ARG A 59 1.30 -14.54 16.30
C ARG A 59 2.74 -14.15 15.95
N GLN A 60 3.30 -14.69 14.86
CA GLN A 60 4.62 -14.29 14.38
C GLN A 60 4.65 -12.80 14.00
N LEU A 61 3.64 -12.34 13.24
CA LEU A 61 3.48 -10.92 12.90
C LEU A 61 3.36 -10.05 14.16
N GLN A 62 2.63 -10.50 15.17
CA GLN A 62 2.50 -9.75 16.43
C GLN A 62 3.81 -9.71 17.22
N HIS A 63 4.59 -10.77 17.19
CA HIS A 63 5.93 -10.80 17.78
C HIS A 63 6.88 -9.82 17.07
N ASP A 64 6.89 -9.82 15.74
CA ASP A 64 7.77 -8.96 14.93
C ASP A 64 7.35 -7.49 14.96
N PHE A 65 6.05 -7.23 15.16
CA PHE A 65 5.47 -5.89 15.25
C PHE A 65 4.72 -5.71 16.58
N PRO A 66 5.34 -5.20 17.65
CA PRO A 66 4.74 -5.10 18.99
C PRO A 66 3.46 -4.26 19.08
N ARG A 67 3.21 -3.40 18.08
CA ARG A 67 1.99 -2.59 17.97
C ARG A 67 0.87 -3.28 17.17
N ALA A 68 1.10 -4.50 16.69
CA ALA A 68 0.13 -5.23 15.91
C ALA A 68 -1.05 -5.68 16.76
N LEU A 69 -2.25 -5.60 16.20
CA LEU A 69 -3.45 -6.16 16.80
C LEU A 69 -4.00 -7.28 15.94
N ILE A 70 -4.29 -8.40 16.57
CA ILE A 70 -4.97 -9.54 15.97
C ILE A 70 -6.44 -9.48 16.38
N PHE A 71 -7.31 -9.72 15.42
CA PHE A 71 -8.75 -9.71 15.57
C PHE A 71 -9.33 -10.99 14.94
N SER A 72 -10.06 -11.76 15.75
CA SER A 72 -10.80 -12.94 15.29
C SER A 72 -12.28 -12.81 15.66
N THR A 73 -13.15 -13.36 14.82
CA THR A 73 -14.58 -13.51 15.15
C THR A 73 -14.77 -14.52 16.29
N ASP A 74 -13.91 -15.54 16.38
CA ASP A 74 -13.98 -16.58 17.41
C ASP A 74 -13.76 -16.00 18.81
N ASP A 75 -13.03 -14.88 18.94
CA ASP A 75 -12.84 -14.14 20.20
C ASP A 75 -14.16 -13.81 20.90
N TYR A 76 -15.26 -13.66 20.13
CA TYR A 76 -16.59 -13.34 20.66
C TYR A 76 -17.19 -14.48 21.49
N PHE A 77 -16.82 -15.72 21.17
CA PHE A 77 -17.37 -16.92 21.77
C PHE A 77 -16.56 -17.45 22.97
N PHE A 78 -15.50 -16.73 23.36
CA PHE A 78 -14.78 -17.02 24.59
C PHE A 78 -15.42 -16.32 25.78
N ARG A 79 -15.71 -17.09 26.82
CA ARG A 79 -16.17 -16.58 28.12
C ARG A 79 -15.01 -16.03 28.95
N GLU A 80 -15.35 -15.31 30.01
CA GLU A 80 -14.37 -14.74 30.96
C GLU A 80 -13.53 -15.81 31.67
N ASP A 81 -14.07 -17.03 31.82
CA ASP A 81 -13.36 -18.21 32.36
C ASP A 81 -12.47 -18.91 31.33
N GLY A 82 -12.45 -18.43 30.08
CA GLY A 82 -11.69 -19.00 28.97
C GLY A 82 -12.39 -20.16 28.25
N ALA A 83 -13.63 -20.53 28.64
CA ALA A 83 -14.39 -21.55 27.94
C ALA A 83 -14.88 -21.05 26.57
N TYR A 84 -14.77 -21.88 25.54
CA TYR A 84 -15.26 -21.60 24.19
C TYR A 84 -16.68 -22.17 24.02
N GLU A 85 -17.64 -21.31 23.71
CA GLU A 85 -19.04 -21.69 23.46
C GLU A 85 -19.54 -21.08 22.15
N PHE A 86 -19.40 -21.82 21.06
CA PHE A 86 -19.90 -21.39 19.77
C PHE A 86 -21.43 -21.47 19.72
N ASN A 87 -22.06 -20.37 19.33
CA ASN A 87 -23.48 -20.34 19.02
C ASN A 87 -23.72 -19.65 17.66
N PRO A 88 -24.22 -20.36 16.64
CA PRO A 88 -24.42 -19.81 15.30
C PRO A 88 -25.43 -18.66 15.26
N ASP A 89 -26.38 -18.60 16.20
CA ASP A 89 -27.38 -17.52 16.26
C ASP A 89 -26.74 -16.15 16.52
N PHE A 90 -25.55 -16.13 17.13
CA PHE A 90 -24.78 -14.92 17.41
C PHE A 90 -23.65 -14.68 16.40
N LEU A 91 -23.54 -15.48 15.33
CA LEU A 91 -22.43 -15.37 14.38
C LEU A 91 -22.41 -14.01 13.67
N GLU A 92 -23.59 -13.49 13.28
CA GLU A 92 -23.69 -12.16 12.67
C GLU A 92 -23.23 -11.07 13.63
N GLU A 93 -23.67 -11.11 14.89
CA GLU A 93 -23.26 -10.17 15.92
C GLU A 93 -21.75 -10.26 16.20
N ALA A 94 -21.19 -11.47 16.24
CA ALA A 94 -19.76 -11.70 16.41
C ALA A 94 -18.96 -11.06 15.26
N HIS A 95 -19.43 -11.20 14.01
CA HIS A 95 -18.82 -10.52 12.86
C HIS A 95 -18.89 -9.00 12.98
N GLU A 96 -20.04 -8.44 13.35
CA GLU A 96 -20.17 -7.00 13.55
C GLU A 96 -19.26 -6.47 14.65
N TRP A 97 -19.20 -7.18 15.78
CA TRP A 97 -18.34 -6.83 16.91
C TRP A 97 -16.87 -6.82 16.51
N ASN A 98 -16.43 -7.84 15.78
CA ASN A 98 -15.07 -7.92 15.26
C ASN A 98 -14.75 -6.77 14.28
N GLN A 99 -15.68 -6.47 13.38
CA GLN A 99 -15.58 -5.34 12.45
C GLN A 99 -15.49 -3.99 13.17
N LYS A 100 -16.27 -3.78 14.24
CA LYS A 100 -16.23 -2.56 15.07
C LYS A 100 -14.85 -2.40 15.74
N ARG A 101 -14.27 -3.48 16.27
CA ARG A 101 -12.90 -3.49 16.85
C ARG A 101 -11.85 -3.11 15.81
N ALA A 102 -11.85 -3.76 14.64
CA ALA A 102 -10.93 -3.48 13.55
C ALA A 102 -11.02 -2.02 13.07
N ARG A 103 -12.24 -1.51 12.86
CA ARG A 103 -12.49 -0.12 12.46
C ARG A 103 -11.94 0.88 13.47
N LYS A 104 -12.13 0.62 14.78
CA LYS A 104 -11.59 1.47 15.85
C LYS A 104 -10.07 1.49 15.82
N ALA A 105 -9.42 0.34 15.64
CA ALA A 105 -7.97 0.25 15.54
C ALA A 105 -7.43 1.00 14.31
N MET A 106 -8.10 0.88 13.15
CA MET A 106 -7.76 1.63 11.94
C MET A 106 -7.85 3.14 12.20
N ARG A 107 -8.96 3.62 12.76
CA ARG A 107 -9.14 5.05 13.09
C ARG A 107 -8.08 5.59 14.06
N ASN A 108 -7.59 4.75 14.96
CA ASN A 108 -6.54 5.10 15.90
C ASN A 108 -5.12 5.03 15.29
N GLY A 109 -4.98 4.71 14.00
CA GLY A 109 -3.70 4.62 13.30
C GLY A 109 -2.81 3.46 13.76
N ILE A 110 -3.41 2.42 14.35
CA ILE A 110 -2.71 1.20 14.76
C ILE A 110 -2.33 0.40 13.51
N SER A 111 -1.13 -0.17 13.49
CA SER A 111 -0.63 -1.00 12.39
C SER A 111 0.52 -1.89 12.85
N PRO A 112 0.61 -3.13 12.32
CA PRO A 112 -0.36 -3.75 11.43
C PRO A 112 -1.63 -4.21 12.16
N ILE A 113 -2.74 -4.27 11.43
CA ILE A 113 -3.98 -4.92 11.92
C ILE A 113 -4.10 -6.26 11.20
N ILE A 114 -4.40 -7.32 11.92
CA ILE A 114 -4.46 -8.69 11.38
C ILE A 114 -5.84 -9.26 11.67
N ILE A 115 -6.55 -9.65 10.63
CA ILE A 115 -7.84 -10.36 10.75
C ILE A 115 -7.58 -11.85 10.56
N ASP A 116 -7.59 -12.60 11.66
CA ASP A 116 -7.33 -14.06 11.69
C ASP A 116 -8.65 -14.86 11.64
N ASN A 117 -9.44 -14.60 10.62
CA ASN A 117 -10.65 -15.36 10.34
C ASN A 117 -10.38 -16.42 9.25
N THR A 118 -11.26 -17.40 9.14
CA THR A 118 -11.18 -18.38 8.04
C THR A 118 -11.37 -17.70 6.67
N ASN A 119 -12.22 -16.65 6.63
CA ASN A 119 -12.51 -15.82 5.44
C ASN A 119 -12.78 -16.69 4.20
N LEU A 120 -13.61 -17.72 4.35
CA LEU A 120 -13.86 -18.66 3.28
C LEU A 120 -14.61 -17.98 2.14
N HIS A 121 -15.47 -17.02 2.46
CA HIS A 121 -16.34 -16.37 1.48
C HIS A 121 -15.96 -14.89 1.29
N ALA A 122 -16.10 -14.39 0.05
CA ALA A 122 -15.71 -13.03 -0.30
C ALA A 122 -16.48 -11.95 0.49
N TRP A 123 -17.72 -12.24 0.87
CA TRP A 123 -18.57 -11.31 1.60
C TRP A 123 -18.07 -11.05 3.03
N GLU A 124 -17.39 -12.00 3.66
CA GLU A 124 -16.78 -11.83 5.01
C GLU A 124 -15.66 -10.78 4.99
N MET A 125 -14.97 -10.63 3.85
CA MET A 125 -13.84 -9.70 3.67
C MET A 125 -14.27 -8.31 3.20
N LYS A 126 -15.41 -8.22 2.50
CA LYS A 126 -15.98 -6.97 1.99
C LYS A 126 -16.02 -5.82 3.00
N PRO A 127 -16.50 -6.00 4.26
CA PRO A 127 -16.56 -4.89 5.22
C PRO A 127 -15.18 -4.29 5.51
N TYR A 128 -14.13 -5.11 5.60
CA TYR A 128 -12.76 -4.64 5.85
C TYR A 128 -12.20 -3.84 4.68
N ALA A 129 -12.43 -4.31 3.44
CA ALA A 129 -12.02 -3.58 2.24
C ALA A 129 -12.68 -2.19 2.16
N VAL A 130 -13.98 -2.10 2.50
CA VAL A 130 -14.71 -0.83 2.55
C VAL A 130 -14.14 0.09 3.63
N MET A 131 -13.79 -0.43 4.81
CA MET A 131 -13.19 0.36 5.89
C MET A 131 -11.84 0.96 5.50
N VAL A 132 -11.00 0.21 4.76
CA VAL A 132 -9.73 0.71 4.23
C VAL A 132 -9.98 1.91 3.33
N PHE A 133 -10.84 1.75 2.33
CA PHE A 133 -11.19 2.82 1.40
C PHE A 133 -11.73 4.09 2.11
N GLN A 134 -12.62 3.91 3.08
CA GLN A 134 -13.16 5.03 3.87
C GLN A 134 -12.11 5.73 4.74
N THR A 135 -11.11 5.01 5.23
CA THR A 135 -10.03 5.58 6.05
C THR A 135 -9.08 6.40 5.17
N GLU A 136 -8.75 5.90 3.96
CA GLU A 136 -7.93 6.62 2.97
C GLU A 136 -8.54 7.97 2.60
N GLN A 137 -9.85 8.00 2.33
CA GLN A 137 -10.54 9.25 1.94
C GLN A 137 -10.53 10.33 3.02
N LYS A 138 -10.28 9.97 4.29
CA LYS A 138 -10.22 10.90 5.42
C LYS A 138 -8.79 11.42 5.69
N ASN A 139 -7.83 11.16 4.80
CA ASN A 139 -6.47 11.71 4.80
C ASN A 139 -5.63 11.47 6.09
N LEU A 140 -5.84 10.36 6.81
CA LEU A 140 -5.09 10.11 8.06
C LEU A 140 -3.72 9.46 7.82
N PHE A 141 -3.61 8.57 6.83
CA PHE A 141 -2.41 7.86 6.35
C PHE A 141 -2.82 6.97 5.19
N ARG A 142 -1.86 6.32 4.51
CA ARG A 142 -2.13 5.28 3.51
C ARG A 142 -2.14 3.90 4.16
N LEU A 143 -3.23 3.16 4.01
CA LEU A 143 -3.51 1.82 4.53
C LEU A 143 -3.51 0.83 3.37
N GLU A 144 -2.59 -0.12 3.40
CA GLU A 144 -2.49 -1.20 2.41
C GLU A 144 -3.17 -2.44 2.96
N MET A 145 -3.97 -3.09 2.12
CA MET A 145 -4.66 -4.33 2.46
C MET A 145 -4.02 -5.49 1.72
N ASP A 146 -3.44 -6.42 2.49
CA ASP A 146 -2.81 -7.63 1.96
C ASP A 146 -3.65 -8.85 2.36
N MET A 147 -4.06 -9.64 1.37
CA MET A 147 -4.71 -10.92 1.60
C MET A 147 -3.66 -12.03 1.61
N VAL A 148 -3.52 -12.72 2.74
CA VAL A 148 -2.60 -13.86 2.88
C VAL A 148 -3.41 -15.14 2.77
N VAL A 149 -3.29 -15.82 1.62
CA VAL A 149 -3.99 -17.08 1.35
C VAL A 149 -3.09 -18.26 1.72
N PHE A 150 -3.50 -19.08 2.69
CA PHE A 150 -2.79 -20.29 3.08
C PHE A 150 -3.20 -21.46 2.20
N ARG A 151 -2.23 -22.07 1.53
CA ARG A 151 -2.40 -23.30 0.75
C ARG A 151 -1.85 -24.49 1.53
N PRO A 152 -2.40 -25.71 1.33
CA PRO A 152 -1.91 -26.92 1.99
C PRO A 152 -0.40 -27.17 1.84
N GLU A 153 0.22 -26.73 0.73
CA GLU A 153 1.66 -26.92 0.51
C GLU A 153 2.57 -25.87 1.18
N MET A 154 2.00 -24.84 1.86
CA MET A 154 2.83 -23.83 2.51
C MET A 154 3.53 -24.39 3.75
N LYS A 155 4.85 -24.59 3.65
CA LYS A 155 5.69 -24.93 4.80
C LYS A 155 5.70 -23.74 5.78
N LYS A 156 5.75 -24.03 7.09
CA LYS A 156 5.67 -23.06 8.22
C LYS A 156 6.61 -21.83 8.16
N HIS A 157 7.58 -21.79 7.24
CA HIS A 157 8.63 -20.77 7.15
C HIS A 157 8.66 -19.99 5.81
N SER A 158 7.64 -20.10 4.95
CA SER A 158 7.68 -19.47 3.62
C SER A 158 7.14 -18.03 3.55
N TRP A 159 6.77 -17.42 4.68
CA TRP A 159 6.28 -16.04 4.68
C TRP A 159 7.43 -15.06 4.83
N SER A 160 7.68 -14.28 3.78
CA SER A 160 8.55 -13.11 3.78
C SER A 160 7.72 -11.91 3.36
N PRO A 161 7.61 -10.84 4.17
CA PRO A 161 7.01 -9.61 3.67
C PRO A 161 7.92 -9.12 2.54
N GLN A 162 7.40 -9.08 1.31
CA GLN A 162 8.13 -8.53 0.17
C GLN A 162 8.40 -7.05 0.47
N ARG A 163 9.57 -6.76 1.05
CA ARG A 163 10.11 -5.41 1.08
C ARG A 163 10.35 -5.01 -0.37
N LYS A 164 9.42 -4.29 -0.99
CA LYS A 164 9.71 -3.54 -2.20
C LYS A 164 10.63 -2.38 -1.82
N ASN A 165 11.89 -2.70 -1.53
CA ASN A 165 12.96 -1.74 -1.57
C ASN A 165 13.15 -1.41 -3.05
N THR A 166 12.60 -0.30 -3.51
CA THR A 166 13.11 0.33 -4.73
C THR A 166 14.53 0.81 -4.42
N PRO A 167 15.57 0.33 -5.12
CA PRO A 167 16.91 0.87 -4.98
C PRO A 167 16.87 2.34 -5.40
N ASN A 168 17.31 3.21 -4.51
CA ASN A 168 17.69 4.56 -4.85
C ASN A 168 19.03 4.44 -5.60
N GLU A 169 18.98 4.34 -6.93
CA GLU A 169 20.19 4.51 -7.74
C GLU A 169 20.57 5.98 -7.67
N GLY A 170 21.52 6.25 -6.77
CA GLY A 170 22.19 7.52 -6.66
C GLY A 170 22.90 7.85 -7.96
N ALA A 171 22.65 9.08 -8.41
CA ALA A 171 23.60 9.82 -9.21
C ALA A 171 24.97 9.81 -8.53
N VAL A 172 25.98 9.37 -9.27
CA VAL A 172 27.35 9.90 -9.24
C VAL A 172 27.75 10.12 -10.69
#